data_AF-A0A662BWJ5-F1
#
_entry.id   AF-A0A662BWJ5-F1
#
_cell.length_a   1.000
_cell.length_b   1.000
_cell.length_c   1.000
_cell.angle_alpha   90.00
_cell.angle_beta   90.00
_cell.angle_gamma   90.00
#
_symmetry.space_group_name_H-M   'P 1'
#
loop_
_entity.id
_entity.type
_entity.pdbx_description
1 polymer ?
#
loop_
_entity_poly.entity_id
_entity_poly.type
_entity_poly.pdbx_seq_one_letter_code
_entity_poly.pdbx_strand_id
1 'polypeptide(L)' 'MILKVTSPFDGHLIKEIPLMDESQVEELLANAHSLFNDRSRWLPKHQRIEILEKTAQIMSTRVEEQTKIA' A
#
# COMPACT_ATOMS: atom_id res chain seq x y z
N MET A 1 -14.72 -6.73 -10.13
CA MET A 1 -14.88 -5.70 -11.20
C MET A 1 -13.52 -5.03 -11.44
N ILE A 2 -13.23 -4.46 -12.61
CA ILE A 2 -11.94 -3.83 -12.91
C ILE A 2 -12.13 -2.32 -13.11
N LEU A 3 -11.32 -1.50 -12.44
CA LEU A 3 -11.26 -0.05 -12.60
C LEU A 3 -10.19 0.32 -13.62
N LYS A 4 -10.57 1.13 -14.61
CA LYS A 4 -9.62 1.69 -15.58
C LYS A 4 -9.12 3.05 -15.07
N VAL A 5 -7.81 3.18 -14.93
CA VAL A 5 -7.12 4.43 -14.57
C VAL A 5 -6.59 5.06 -15.85
N THR A 6 -7.04 6.28 -16.14
CA THR A 6 -6.66 7.03 -17.35
C THR A 6 -5.88 8.29 -16.98
N SER A 7 -4.98 8.71 -17.86
CA SER A 7 -4.21 9.94 -17.73
C SER A 7 -5.12 11.17 -17.84
N PRO A 8 -5.04 12.14 -16.90
CA PRO A 8 -5.83 13.38 -17.00
C PRO A 8 -5.32 14.33 -18.09
N PHE A 9 -4.09 14.14 -18.58
CA PHE A 9 -3.47 15.02 -19.58
C PHE A 9 -4.04 14.79 -20.99
N ASP A 10 -4.22 13.53 -21.37
CA ASP A 10 -4.56 13.11 -22.74
C ASP A 10 -5.57 11.96 -22.81
N GLY A 11 -6.04 11.44 -21.66
CA GLY A 11 -7.08 10.41 -21.60
C GLY A 11 -6.62 8.99 -21.92
N HIS A 12 -5.33 8.74 -22.18
CA HIS A 12 -4.86 7.39 -22.47
C HIS A 12 -4.96 6.49 -21.23
N LEU A 13 -5.14 5.18 -21.44
CA LEU A 13 -5.22 4.19 -20.37
C LEU A 13 -3.84 3.99 -19.73
N ILE A 14 -3.71 4.29 -18.43
CA ILE A 14 -2.50 4.04 -17.65
C ILE A 14 -2.49 2.59 -17.17
N LYS A 15 -3.58 2.15 -16.52
CA LYS A 15 -3.64 0.82 -15.91
C LYS A 15 -5.07 0.37 -15.63
N GLU A 16 -5.27 -0.94 -15.61
CA GLU A 16 -6.48 -1.56 -15.09
C GLU A 16 -6.20 -2.18 -13.71
N ILE A 17 -7.01 -1.83 -12.70
CA ILE A 17 -6.83 -2.26 -11.31
C ILE A 17 -8.06 -3.05 -10.87
N PRO A 18 -7.91 -4.25 -10.30
CA PRO A 18 -9.05 -4.98 -9.76
C PRO A 18 -9.67 -4.22 -8.57
N LEU A 19 -10.98 -4.05 -8.60
CA LEU A 19 -11.76 -3.55 -7.47
C LEU A 19 -11.91 -4.66 -6.44
N MET A 20 -11.66 -4.32 -5.18
CA MET A 20 -11.96 -5.19 -4.04
C MET A 20 -13.48 -5.22 -3.81
N ASP A 21 -14.01 -6.39 -3.51
CA ASP A 21 -15.38 -6.55 -3.04
C ASP A 21 -15.48 -6.40 -1.51
N GLU A 22 -16.72 -6.38 -1.01
CA GLU A 22 -17.02 -6.22 0.41
C GLU A 22 -16.35 -7.29 1.28
N SER A 23 -16.36 -8.55 0.84
CA SER A 23 -15.79 -9.65 1.59
C SER A 23 -14.27 -9.51 1.75
N GLN A 24 -13.59 -9.04 0.71
CA GLN A 24 -12.15 -8.77 0.74
C GLN A 24 -11.82 -7.61 1.68
N VAL A 25 -12.65 -6.57 1.71
CA VAL A 25 -12.46 -5.44 2.63
C VAL A 25 -12.65 -5.89 4.09
N GLU A 26 -13.70 -6.66 4.37
CA GLU A 26 -13.95 -7.22 5.71
C GLU A 26 -12.81 -8.11 6.18
N GLU A 27 -12.26 -8.96 5.31
CA GLU A 27 -11.10 -9.79 5.63
C GLU A 27 -9.88 -8.95 6.02
N LEU A 28 -9.58 -7.89 5.26
CA LEU A 28 -8.45 -6.99 5.54
C LEU A 28 -8.64 -6.25 6.88
N LEU A 29 -9.86 -5.79 7.17
CA LEU A 29 -10.19 -5.14 8.44
C LEU A 29 -10.07 -6.11 9.61
N ALA A 30 -10.59 -7.33 9.47
CA ALA A 30 -10.47 -8.38 10.49
C ALA A 30 -9.00 -8.72 10.78
N ASN A 31 -8.17 -8.82 9.73
CA ASN A 31 -6.73 -9.06 9.86
C ASN A 31 -6.02 -7.91 10.60
N ALA A 32 -6.31 -6.66 10.22
CA ALA A 32 -5.75 -5.49 10.90
C ALA A 32 -6.15 -5.44 12.39
N HIS A 33 -7.42 -5.70 12.68
CA HIS A 33 -7.96 -5.75 14.04
C HIS A 33 -7.32 -6.87 14.87
N SER A 34 -7.16 -8.07 14.31
CA SER A 34 -6.50 -9.19 14.98
C SER A 34 -5.04 -8.89 15.32
N LEU A 35 -4.29 -8.29 14.38
CA LEU A 35 -2.88 -7.91 14.60
C LEU A 35 -2.74 -6.82 15.67
N PHE A 36 -3.67 -5.87 15.69
CA PHE A 36 -3.67 -4.82 16.71
C PHE A 36 -3.96 -5.39 18.10
N ASN A 37 -4.93 -6.28 18.24
CA ASN A 37 -5.28 -6.84 19.54
C ASN A 37 -4.23 -7.82 20.10
N ASP A 38 -3.51 -8.53 19.23
CA ASP A 38 -2.45 -9.44 19.65
C ASP A 38 -1.14 -8.70 19.96
N ARG A 39 -1.06 -8.16 21.19
CA ARG A 39 0.12 -7.46 21.70
C ARG A 39 1.38 -8.31 21.74
N SER A 40 1.26 -9.65 21.77
CA SER A 40 2.43 -10.54 21.77
C SER A 40 3.22 -10.47 20.46
N ARG A 41 2.53 -10.09 19.38
CA ARG A 41 3.10 -9.93 18.04
C ARG A 41 3.57 -8.50 17.74
N TRP A 42 3.43 -7.58 18.69
CA TRP A 42 3.82 -6.21 18.48
C TRP A 42 5.34 -6.07 18.44
N LEU A 43 5.81 -5.35 17.43
CA LEU A 43 7.22 -5.06 17.30
C LEU A 43 7.65 -4.02 18.35
N PRO A 44 8.78 -4.24 19.07
CA PRO A 44 9.39 -3.21 19.89
C PRO A 44 9.67 -1.95 19.07
N LYS A 45 9.70 -0.81 19.76
CA LYS A 45 9.81 0.52 19.13
C LYS A 45 10.97 0.61 18.14
N HIS A 46 12.15 0.09 18.49
CA HIS A 46 13.33 0.16 17.61
C HIS A 46 13.11 -0.58 16.27
N GLN A 47 12.40 -1.70 16.27
CA GLN A 47 12.14 -2.49 15.05
C GLN A 47 11.16 -1.77 14.14
N ARG A 48 10.16 -1.10 14.72
CA ARG A 48 9.23 -0.26 13.94
C ARG A 48 9.97 0.90 13.26
N ILE A 49 10.89 1.56 13.98
CA ILE A 49 11.70 2.65 13.42
C ILE A 49 12.58 2.12 12.28
N GLU A 50 13.28 1.00 12.49
CA GLU A 50 14.14 0.40 11.47
C GLU A 50 13.37 0.04 10.18
N ILE A 51 12.15 -0.49 10.31
CA ILE A 51 11.27 -0.77 9.15
C ILE A 51 10.91 0.52 8.39
N LEU A 52 10.57 1.59 9.11
CA LEU A 52 10.21 2.86 8.50
C LEU A 52 11.43 3.51 7.81
N GLU A 53 12.60 3.46 8.42
CA GLU A 53 13.85 3.96 7.82
C GLU A 53 14.21 3.19 6.53
N LYS A 54 14.12 1.85 6.55
CA LYS A 54 14.32 1.03 5.34
C LYS A 54 13.29 1.35 4.26
N THR A 55 12.04 1.57 4.64
CA THR A 55 10.97 1.94 3.70
C THR A 55 11.30 3.28 3.04
N ALA A 56 11.70 4.29 3.81
CA ALA A 56 12.13 5.59 3.28
C ALA A 56 13.32 5.44 2.33
N GLN A 57 14.34 4.65 2.70
CA GLN A 57 15.49 4.38 1.84
C GLN A 57 15.08 3.75 0.50
N ILE A 58 14.20 2.74 0.52
CA ILE A 58 13.70 2.10 -0.71
C ILE A 58 12.97 3.10 -1.59
N MET A 59 12.09 3.94 -1.02
CA MET A 59 11.39 4.98 -1.77
C MET A 59 12.36 6.00 -2.36
N SER A 60 13.35 6.47 -1.57
CA SER A 60 14.38 7.40 -2.05
C SER A 60 15.19 6.85 -3.22
N THR A 61 15.51 5.55 -3.22
CA THR A 61 16.22 4.91 -4.35
C THR A 61 15.37 4.76 -5.62
N ARG A 62 14.04 4.86 -5.50
CA ARG A 62 13.08 4.68 -6.60
C ARG A 62 12.37 5.98 -6.98
N VAL A 63 12.89 7.13 -6.56
CA VAL A 63 12.24 8.44 -6.76
C VAL A 63 11.92 8.69 -8.23
N GLU A 64 12.83 8.39 -9.15
CA GLU A 64 12.56 8.59 -10.58
C GLU A 64 11.41 7.73 -11.10
N GLU A 65 11.37 6.45 -10.74
CA GLU A 65 10.31 5.53 -11.15
C GLU A 65 8.97 5.94 -10.53
N GLN A 66 8.96 6.32 -9.25
CA GLN A 66 7.75 6.72 -8.52
C GLN A 66 7.20 8.06 -8.99
N THR A 67 8.06 9.03 -9.33
CA THR A 67 7.64 10.37 -9.79
C THR A 67 7.10 10.34 -11.22
N LYS A 68 7.56 9.40 -12.06
CA LYS A 68 7.07 9.24 -13.45
C LYS A 68 5.70 8.56 -13.56
N ILE A 69 5.18 7.99 -12.46
CA ILE A 69 3.86 7.33 -12.39
C ILE A 69 2.76 8.33 -11.96
N ALA A 70 3.12 9.47 -11.38
CA ALA A 70 2.20 10.46 -10.81
C ALA A 70 1.74 11.52 -11.82
#